data_AF-A0A7N0TM98-F1
#
_entry.id   AF-A0A7N0TM98-F1
#
_cell.length_a   1.000
_cell.length_b   1.000
_cell.length_c   1.000
_cell.angle_alpha   90.00
_cell.angle_beta   90.00
_cell.angle_gamma   90.00
#
_symmetry.space_group_name_H-M   'P 1'
#
loop_
_entity.id
_entity.type
_entity.pdbx_description
1 polymer ?
#
loop_
_entity_poly.entity_id
_entity_poly.type
_entity_poly.pdbx_seq_one_letter_code
_entity_poly.pdbx_strand_id
1 'polypeptide(L)'
;MTPLPCIFTIFVGIYKPKGIDVPNPIQTICTRWGGEATSRKYPATMHGAFLSGLREASCILRASNAMPSCIKKLGLKNVGPSNELLTDLFQYPDLLCGKLLFIFDPRSDDPRSIGILRLSVGKSNSQPDYEDTNHDSSTLPLHLYAVLSREQANRLQSVSGGDSGRLLYLEKNLGLKLMGPSVLGKLENSLALSIAKARRRPKYRVVGGLSTSK
;
A
#
# COMPACT_ATOMS: atom_id res chain seq x y z
N MET A 1 29.89 5.75 -15.88
CA MET A 1 28.51 5.32 -15.53
C MET A 1 27.75 6.55 -15.08
N THR A 2 26.84 7.05 -15.89
CA THR A 2 25.89 8.09 -15.46
C THR A 2 25.01 7.48 -14.37
N PRO A 3 24.76 8.17 -13.25
CA PRO A 3 23.87 7.65 -12.22
C PRO A 3 22.47 7.48 -12.83
N LEU A 4 21.81 6.34 -12.58
CA LEU A 4 20.42 6.03 -12.98
C LEU A 4 19.42 7.21 -12.96
N PRO A 5 19.44 8.13 -11.97
CA PRO A 5 18.62 9.34 -12.02
C PRO A 5 18.84 10.22 -13.27
N CYS A 6 20.05 10.29 -13.83
CA CYS A 6 20.32 11.03 -15.06
C CYS A 6 19.64 10.40 -16.27
N ILE A 7 19.52 9.07 -16.34
CA ILE A 7 18.95 8.40 -17.51
C ILE A 7 17.47 8.74 -17.66
N PHE A 8 16.71 8.77 -16.56
CA PHE A 8 15.30 9.13 -16.61
C PHE A 8 15.09 10.60 -16.98
N THR A 9 15.90 11.51 -16.44
CA THR A 9 15.88 12.93 -16.83
C THR A 9 16.19 13.11 -18.32
N ILE A 10 17.13 12.32 -18.86
CA ILE A 10 17.44 12.31 -20.29
C ILE A 10 16.24 11.80 -21.10
N PHE A 11 15.63 10.68 -20.71
CA PHE A 11 14.43 10.16 -21.39
C PHE A 11 13.28 11.16 -21.35
N VAL A 12 12.96 11.75 -20.20
CA VAL A 12 11.93 12.80 -20.11
C VAL A 12 12.28 13.99 -21.01
N GLY A 13 13.54 14.41 -21.07
CA GLY A 13 14.00 15.49 -21.96
C GLY A 13 13.84 15.18 -23.45
N ILE A 14 14.02 13.93 -23.86
CA ILE A 14 13.93 13.50 -25.27
C ILE A 14 12.49 13.29 -25.73
N TYR A 15 11.64 12.72 -24.89
CA TYR A 15 10.32 12.20 -25.29
C TYR A 15 9.17 13.18 -24.98
N LYS A 16 9.28 13.98 -23.92
CA LYS A 16 8.27 14.99 -23.57
C LYS A 16 7.99 16.04 -24.67
N PRO A 17 9.00 16.60 -25.37
CA PRO A 17 8.73 17.52 -26.50
C PRO A 17 8.13 16.82 -27.72
N LYS A 18 8.15 15.48 -27.77
CA LYS A 18 7.51 14.67 -28.82
C LYS A 18 6.07 14.26 -28.47
N GLY A 19 5.52 14.80 -27.38
CA GLY A 19 4.17 14.45 -26.90
C GLY A 19 4.07 13.06 -26.27
N ILE A 20 5.20 12.40 -26.00
CA ILE A 20 5.24 11.07 -25.38
C ILE A 20 5.52 11.26 -23.89
N ASP A 21 4.52 10.93 -23.07
CA ASP A 21 4.67 10.96 -21.60
C ASP A 21 5.45 9.73 -21.12
N VAL A 22 6.55 9.97 -20.40
CA VAL A 22 7.42 8.90 -19.89
C VAL A 22 7.03 8.63 -18.44
N PRO A 23 6.39 7.49 -18.13
CA PRO A 23 5.94 7.20 -16.78
C PRO A 23 7.12 6.97 -15.84
N ASN A 24 6.95 7.32 -14.57
CA ASN A 24 7.95 7.02 -13.55
C ASN A 24 8.15 5.49 -13.44
N PRO A 25 9.41 5.01 -13.33
CA PRO A 25 9.67 3.58 -13.26
C PRO A 25 9.05 2.99 -11.99
N ILE A 26 8.29 1.90 -12.17
CA ILE A 26 7.62 1.17 -11.07
C ILE A 26 8.66 0.48 -10.17
N GLN A 27 9.81 0.06 -10.75
CA GLN A 27 10.93 -0.52 -10.02
C GLN A 27 12.24 -0.22 -10.76
N THR A 28 13.24 0.33 -10.06
CA THR A 28 14.61 0.46 -10.61
C THR A 28 15.46 -0.67 -10.05
N ILE A 29 15.67 -1.71 -10.85
CA ILE A 29 16.58 -2.82 -10.52
C ILE A 29 17.95 -2.45 -11.08
N CYS A 30 18.95 -2.31 -10.22
CA CYS A 30 20.34 -2.15 -10.67
C CYS A 30 20.90 -3.55 -10.93
N THR A 31 20.76 -4.04 -12.16
CA THR A 31 21.43 -5.29 -12.57
C THR A 31 22.91 -5.02 -12.78
N ARG A 32 23.75 -5.72 -12.02
CA ARG A 32 25.20 -5.71 -12.17
C ARG A 32 25.69 -7.14 -12.37
N TRP A 33 26.78 -7.29 -13.12
CA TRP A 33 27.29 -8.58 -13.54
C TRP A 33 28.66 -8.82 -12.89
N GLY A 34 28.77 -9.89 -12.11
CA GLY A 34 30.01 -10.38 -11.54
C GLY A 34 30.33 -11.78 -12.06
N GLY A 35 31.58 -12.21 -11.91
CA GLY A 35 32.08 -13.50 -12.40
C GLY A 35 33.47 -13.39 -13.01
N GLU A 36 34.11 -14.52 -13.26
CA GLU A 36 35.46 -14.59 -13.82
C GLU A 36 35.58 -13.93 -15.20
N ALA A 37 34.53 -14.02 -16.03
CA ALA A 37 34.47 -13.36 -17.35
C ALA A 37 34.38 -11.83 -17.25
N THR A 38 34.08 -11.28 -16.07
CA THR A 38 33.95 -9.83 -15.83
C THR A 38 35.25 -9.21 -15.26
N SER A 39 36.28 -10.03 -15.02
CA SER A 39 37.57 -9.60 -14.47
C SER A 39 38.63 -9.50 -15.57
N ARG A 40 39.00 -8.26 -15.95
CA ARG A 40 40.04 -8.04 -16.99
C ARG A 40 41.44 -8.52 -16.58
N LYS A 41 41.76 -8.49 -15.29
CA LYS A 41 43.09 -8.87 -14.79
C LYS A 41 43.23 -10.38 -14.53
N TYR A 42 42.11 -11.04 -14.20
CA TYR A 42 42.09 -12.44 -13.78
C TYR A 42 40.90 -13.19 -14.41
N PRO A 43 40.93 -13.46 -15.72
CA PRO A 43 39.87 -14.19 -16.40
C PRO A 43 39.91 -15.69 -16.06
N ALA A 44 38.76 -16.36 -16.08
CA ALA A 44 38.63 -17.82 -15.86
C ALA A 44 39.32 -18.35 -14.58
N THR A 45 39.32 -17.56 -13.51
CA THR A 45 39.89 -17.94 -12.21
C THR A 45 38.89 -17.74 -11.09
N MET A 46 38.93 -18.62 -10.09
CA MET A 46 38.06 -18.54 -8.91
C MET A 46 38.23 -17.22 -8.14
N HIS A 47 39.48 -16.75 -7.95
CA HIS A 47 39.74 -15.48 -7.27
C HIS A 47 39.28 -14.27 -8.12
N GLY A 48 39.34 -14.37 -9.46
CA GLY A 48 38.79 -13.38 -10.37
C GLY A 48 37.27 -13.22 -10.23
N ALA A 49 36.54 -14.33 -10.07
CA ALA A 49 35.11 -14.32 -9.77
C ALA A 49 34.78 -13.72 -8.40
N PHE A 50 35.55 -14.07 -7.37
CA PHE A 50 35.38 -13.51 -6.02
C PHE A 50 35.58 -11.98 -6.00
N LEU A 51 36.68 -11.49 -6.59
CA LEU A 51 37.00 -10.07 -6.61
C LEU A 51 36.02 -9.26 -7.47
N SER A 52 35.52 -9.81 -8.57
CA SER A 52 34.48 -9.14 -9.37
C SER A 52 33.14 -9.10 -8.65
N GLY A 53 32.77 -10.14 -7.90
CA GLY A 53 31.60 -10.13 -7.01
C GLY A 53 31.67 -9.01 -5.97
N LEU A 54 32.79 -8.90 -5.25
CA LEU A 54 32.99 -7.82 -4.27
C LEU A 54 32.94 -6.43 -4.91
N ARG A 55 33.49 -6.27 -6.11
CA ARG A 55 33.43 -5.02 -6.87
C ARG A 55 32.00 -4.62 -7.14
N GLU A 56 31.19 -5.50 -7.71
CA GLU A 56 29.80 -5.17 -8.04
C GLU A 56 28.94 -4.99 -6.81
N ALA A 57 29.14 -5.79 -5.75
CA ALA A 57 28.48 -5.59 -4.47
C ALA A 57 28.79 -4.20 -3.87
N SER A 58 30.07 -3.79 -3.89
CA SER A 58 30.47 -2.46 -3.43
C SER A 58 29.87 -1.35 -4.29
N CYS A 59 29.73 -1.57 -5.60
CA CYS A 59 29.12 -0.61 -6.49
C CYS A 59 27.60 -0.53 -6.34
N ILE A 60 26.92 -1.63 -6.00
CA ILE A 60 25.51 -1.65 -5.61
C ILE A 60 25.32 -0.86 -4.31
N LEU A 61 26.13 -1.14 -3.29
CA LEU A 61 26.10 -0.42 -2.00
C LEU A 61 26.39 1.08 -2.17
N ARG A 62 27.35 1.44 -3.02
CA ARG A 62 27.63 2.84 -3.32
C ARG A 62 26.50 3.46 -4.14
N ALA A 63 25.88 2.74 -5.07
CA ALA A 63 24.72 3.24 -5.79
C ALA A 63 23.51 3.44 -4.87
N SER A 64 23.27 2.52 -3.92
CA SER A 64 22.19 2.67 -2.93
C SER A 64 22.43 3.85 -1.99
N ASN A 65 23.69 4.15 -1.66
CA ASN A 65 24.06 5.21 -0.71
C ASN A 65 24.31 6.58 -1.38
N ALA A 66 24.87 6.61 -2.59
CA ALA A 66 25.14 7.81 -3.38
C ALA A 66 23.90 8.34 -4.10
N MET A 67 22.79 7.60 -4.04
CA MET A 67 21.46 8.15 -4.25
C MET A 67 21.28 9.40 -3.36
N PRO A 68 21.40 10.62 -3.92
CA PRO A 68 21.20 11.84 -3.16
C PRO A 68 19.75 11.85 -2.68
N SER A 69 19.48 12.61 -1.62
CA SER A 69 18.19 12.84 -0.93
C SER A 69 16.89 12.81 -1.75
N CYS A 70 16.94 12.89 -3.08
CA CYS A 70 15.85 12.51 -4.00
C CYS A 70 15.42 11.03 -3.89
N ILE A 71 16.30 10.06 -3.63
CA ILE A 71 15.90 8.66 -3.34
C ILE A 71 15.86 8.33 -1.84
N LYS A 72 16.23 9.26 -0.95
CA LYS A 72 15.58 9.27 0.38
C LYS A 72 14.09 9.69 0.27
N LYS A 73 13.62 10.16 -0.91
CA LYS A 73 12.19 10.17 -1.31
C LYS A 73 11.74 8.90 -2.04
N LEU A 74 12.62 8.09 -2.62
CA LEU A 74 12.24 6.94 -3.44
C LEU A 74 12.43 5.59 -2.72
N GLY A 75 13.02 5.60 -1.52
CA GLY A 75 12.86 4.57 -0.49
C GLY A 75 11.91 4.97 0.65
N LEU A 76 11.28 6.16 0.61
CA LEU A 76 10.39 6.62 1.70
C LEU A 76 9.47 7.81 1.37
N LYS A 77 9.01 8.01 0.13
CA LYS A 77 7.90 8.96 -0.19
C LYS A 77 6.81 8.41 -1.11
N ASN A 78 6.71 7.08 -1.18
CA ASN A 78 5.38 6.43 -1.19
C ASN A 78 5.08 5.75 0.15
N VAL A 79 5.92 5.93 1.17
CA VAL A 79 5.41 5.89 2.55
C VAL A 79 4.65 7.20 2.76
N GLY A 80 3.51 7.30 2.10
CA GLY A 80 2.37 7.84 2.82
C GLY A 80 2.22 6.98 4.08
N PRO A 81 1.68 7.52 5.16
CA PRO A 81 1.27 6.69 6.29
C PRO A 81 0.09 5.85 5.76
N SER A 82 0.35 4.75 5.03
CA SER A 82 -0.68 4.08 4.23
C SER A 82 -0.90 2.65 4.69
N ASN A 83 0.13 1.84 4.95
CA ASN A 83 -0.14 0.50 5.50
C ASN A 83 -0.31 0.54 7.03
N GLU A 84 0.63 1.15 7.76
CA GLU A 84 0.51 1.32 9.22
C GLU A 84 -0.71 2.18 9.60
N LEU A 85 -0.94 3.31 8.93
CA LEU A 85 -2.10 4.16 9.24
C LEU A 85 -3.44 3.47 8.97
N LEU A 86 -3.56 2.75 7.84
CA LEU A 86 -4.78 2.01 7.57
C LEU A 86 -4.93 0.87 8.57
N THR A 87 -3.83 0.22 8.96
CA THR A 87 -3.84 -0.79 10.02
C THR A 87 -4.37 -0.20 11.33
N ASP A 88 -3.87 0.97 11.75
CA ASP A 88 -4.33 1.70 12.95
C ASP A 88 -5.80 2.13 12.83
N LEU A 89 -6.19 2.67 11.67
CA LEU A 89 -7.56 3.12 11.41
C LEU A 89 -8.55 1.95 11.51
N PHE A 90 -8.21 0.81 10.90
CA PHE A 90 -9.04 -0.39 10.88
C PHE A 90 -8.96 -1.22 12.16
N GLN A 91 -8.19 -0.80 13.17
CA GLN A 91 -8.27 -1.35 14.51
C GLN A 91 -9.64 -1.05 15.16
N TYR A 92 -10.23 0.10 14.83
CA TYR A 92 -11.55 0.53 15.30
C TYR A 92 -12.41 0.98 14.09
N PRO A 93 -12.97 0.02 13.34
CA PRO A 93 -13.84 0.31 12.20
C PRO A 93 -15.17 0.93 12.66
N ASP A 94 -15.79 1.77 11.83
CA ASP A 94 -17.10 2.35 12.14
C ASP A 94 -18.23 1.34 11.90
N LEU A 95 -18.05 0.46 10.92
CA LEU A 95 -19.01 -0.57 10.56
C LEU A 95 -18.30 -1.86 10.18
N LEU A 96 -18.89 -2.98 10.62
CA LEU A 96 -18.42 -4.33 10.38
C LEU A 96 -19.49 -5.14 9.64
N CYS A 97 -19.12 -5.78 8.55
CA CYS A 97 -20.01 -6.62 7.75
C CYS A 97 -19.27 -7.88 7.28
N GLY A 98 -19.19 -8.90 8.14
CA GLY A 98 -18.39 -10.10 7.89
C GLY A 98 -16.90 -9.76 7.72
N LYS A 99 -16.29 -10.13 6.59
CA LYS A 99 -14.88 -9.80 6.28
C LYS A 99 -14.64 -8.38 5.76
N LEU A 100 -15.70 -7.57 5.67
CA LEU A 100 -15.67 -6.20 5.18
C LEU A 100 -15.70 -5.23 6.39
N LEU A 101 -14.70 -4.35 6.45
CA LEU A 101 -14.57 -3.31 7.46
C LEU A 101 -14.73 -1.95 6.79
N PHE A 102 -15.50 -1.03 7.39
CA PHE A 102 -15.71 0.30 6.84
C PHE A 102 -15.30 1.40 7.81
N ILE A 103 -14.79 2.49 7.25
CA ILE A 103 -14.42 3.70 7.97
C ILE A 103 -14.90 4.92 7.21
N PHE A 104 -15.48 5.89 7.92
CA PHE A 104 -15.97 7.14 7.38
C PHE A 104 -15.32 8.34 8.08
N ASP A 105 -15.45 9.52 7.48
CA ASP A 105 -15.08 10.76 8.18
C ASP A 105 -16.09 11.02 9.32
N PRO A 106 -15.65 11.09 10.60
CA PRO A 106 -16.54 11.35 11.72
C PRO A 106 -17.07 12.79 11.76
N ARG A 107 -16.56 13.70 10.91
CA ARG A 107 -17.02 15.09 10.84
C ARG A 107 -18.28 15.25 9.99
N SER A 108 -18.60 14.26 9.16
CA SER A 108 -19.75 14.29 8.26
C SER A 108 -20.64 13.10 8.54
N ASP A 109 -21.95 13.35 8.67
CA ASP A 109 -22.98 12.32 8.73
C ASP A 109 -23.79 12.25 7.43
N ASP A 110 -23.29 12.88 6.37
CA ASP A 110 -23.96 12.86 5.07
C ASP A 110 -24.00 11.43 4.51
N PRO A 111 -25.17 10.89 4.11
CA PRO A 111 -25.27 9.59 3.45
C PRO A 111 -24.42 9.48 2.17
N ARG A 112 -24.13 10.60 1.50
CA ARG A 112 -23.27 10.67 0.30
C ARG A 112 -21.79 10.78 0.63
N SER A 113 -21.44 10.97 1.91
CA SER A 113 -20.05 11.02 2.36
C SER A 113 -19.32 9.72 2.00
N ILE A 114 -18.11 9.87 1.46
CA ILE A 114 -17.26 8.75 1.07
C ILE A 114 -16.50 8.18 2.26
N GLY A 115 -16.35 6.86 2.27
CA GLY A 115 -15.58 6.11 3.24
C GLY A 115 -14.67 5.10 2.56
N ILE A 116 -13.83 4.47 3.37
CA ILE A 116 -12.87 3.45 2.94
C ILE A 116 -13.37 2.09 3.43
N LEU A 117 -13.47 1.14 2.50
CA LEU A 117 -13.68 -0.27 2.77
C LEU A 117 -12.35 -1.01 2.79
N ARG A 118 -12.20 -1.96 3.72
CA ARG A 118 -11.17 -3.00 3.72
C ARG A 118 -11.81 -4.37 3.69
N LEU A 119 -11.35 -5.22 2.80
CA LEU A 119 -11.66 -6.64 2.72
C LEU A 119 -10.43 -7.45 3.09
N SER A 120 -10.59 -8.45 3.94
CA SER A 120 -9.52 -9.43 4.22
C SER A 120 -9.79 -10.75 3.47
N VAL A 121 -8.90 -11.10 2.56
CA VAL A 121 -8.95 -12.33 1.75
C VAL A 121 -7.81 -13.25 2.19
N GLY A 122 -8.14 -14.42 2.74
CA GLY A 122 -7.17 -15.38 3.24
C GLY A 122 -7.83 -16.48 4.06
N LYS A 123 -7.08 -17.54 4.40
CA LYS A 123 -7.56 -18.61 5.28
C LYS A 123 -7.92 -18.01 6.63
N SER A 124 -9.22 -17.87 6.89
CA SER A 124 -9.72 -17.83 8.26
C SER A 124 -9.50 -19.23 8.82
N ASN A 125 -8.67 -19.38 9.85
CA ASN A 125 -8.56 -20.62 10.61
C ASN A 125 -9.93 -20.96 11.21
N SER A 126 -10.77 -21.66 10.45
CA SER A 126 -11.91 -22.37 10.97
C SER A 126 -11.44 -23.80 11.24
N GLN A 127 -11.14 -24.04 12.51
CA GLN A 127 -10.93 -25.34 13.18
C GLN A 127 -9.62 -26.11 12.84
N PRO A 128 -8.87 -26.58 13.86
CA PRO A 128 -7.77 -27.50 13.67
C PRO A 128 -8.30 -28.94 13.69
N ASP A 129 -8.44 -29.55 12.52
CA ASP A 129 -8.62 -31.00 12.43
C ASP A 129 -7.38 -31.63 11.80
N TYR A 130 -6.64 -32.29 12.69
CA TYR A 130 -5.66 -33.39 12.54
C TYR A 130 -4.75 -33.47 11.30
N GLU A 131 -3.44 -33.31 11.60
CA GLU A 131 -2.23 -33.89 10.98
C GLU A 131 -2.17 -34.05 9.45
N ASP A 132 -1.37 -33.23 8.77
CA ASP A 132 -0.30 -33.75 7.89
C ASP A 132 0.73 -32.66 7.52
N THR A 133 1.94 -33.15 7.31
CA THR A 133 3.26 -32.56 7.18
C THR A 133 3.51 -31.40 6.17
N ASN A 134 4.41 -30.49 6.59
CA ASN A 134 5.46 -29.82 5.79
C ASN A 134 5.06 -28.93 4.59
N HIS A 135 4.74 -27.66 4.87
CA HIS A 135 5.46 -26.43 4.42
C HIS A 135 4.52 -25.24 4.68
N ASP A 136 4.46 -24.79 5.94
CA ASP A 136 3.65 -23.63 6.32
C ASP A 136 4.29 -22.35 5.82
N SER A 137 4.06 -22.08 4.55
CA SER A 137 4.05 -20.72 4.03
C SER A 137 2.93 -20.01 4.78
N SER A 138 3.25 -19.31 5.87
CA SER A 138 2.31 -18.49 6.62
C SER A 138 1.63 -17.52 5.64
N THR A 139 0.45 -17.89 5.14
CA THR A 139 -0.26 -17.11 4.12
C THR A 139 -0.83 -15.89 4.80
N LEU A 140 -0.05 -14.80 4.80
CA LEU A 140 -0.49 -13.51 5.33
C LEU A 140 -1.82 -13.13 4.64
N PRO A 141 -2.83 -12.69 5.40
CA PRO A 141 -4.11 -12.30 4.83
C PRO A 141 -3.91 -11.14 3.84
N LEU A 142 -4.44 -11.30 2.63
CA LEU A 142 -4.41 -10.27 1.61
C LEU A 142 -5.49 -9.23 1.95
N HIS A 143 -5.07 -7.98 2.14
CA HIS A 143 -6.01 -6.89 2.36
C HIS A 143 -6.25 -6.11 1.07
N LEU A 144 -7.52 -5.97 0.71
CA LEU A 144 -7.99 -5.21 -0.43
C LEU A 144 -8.83 -4.03 0.05
N TYR A 145 -8.87 -2.95 -0.71
CA TYR A 145 -9.49 -1.70 -0.35
C TYR A 145 -10.33 -1.14 -1.49
N ALA A 146 -11.34 -0.35 -1.15
CA ALA A 146 -12.12 0.44 -2.11
C ALA A 146 -12.74 1.65 -1.41
N VAL A 147 -13.15 2.65 -2.20
CA VAL A 147 -13.95 3.78 -1.70
C VAL A 147 -15.40 3.61 -2.13
N LEU A 148 -16.30 3.91 -1.19
CA LEU A 148 -17.75 3.88 -1.40
C LEU A 148 -18.44 4.90 -0.50
N SER A 149 -19.71 5.23 -0.78
CA SER A 149 -20.49 6.11 0.08
C SER A 149 -21.02 5.40 1.33
N ARG A 150 -21.37 6.17 2.36
CA ARG A 150 -22.01 5.67 3.58
C ARG A 150 -23.33 4.97 3.28
N GLU A 151 -24.15 5.51 2.37
CA GLU A 151 -25.38 4.87 1.93
C GLU A 151 -25.12 3.51 1.25
N GLN A 152 -24.11 3.42 0.39
CA GLN A 152 -23.72 2.16 -0.25
C GLN A 152 -23.25 1.13 0.78
N ALA A 153 -22.51 1.55 1.80
CA ALA A 153 -22.07 0.69 2.88
C ALA A 153 -23.25 0.15 3.71
N ASN A 154 -24.26 1.00 3.96
CA ASN A 154 -25.47 0.60 4.66
C ASN A 154 -26.30 -0.39 3.83
N ARG A 155 -26.40 -0.19 2.51
CA ARG A 155 -27.06 -1.15 1.61
C ARG A 155 -26.35 -2.52 1.60
N LEU A 156 -25.02 -2.55 1.68
CA LEU A 156 -24.23 -3.77 1.75
C LEU A 156 -24.51 -4.61 3.02
N GLN A 157 -24.97 -4.00 4.11
CA GLN A 157 -25.35 -4.75 5.32
C GLN A 157 -26.59 -5.63 5.08
N SER A 158 -27.55 -5.13 4.30
CA SER A 158 -28.81 -5.80 4.00
C SER A 158 -28.74 -6.83 2.88
N VAL A 159 -27.57 -7.00 2.23
CA VAL A 159 -27.38 -7.97 1.15
C VAL A 159 -27.37 -9.39 1.72
N SER A 160 -28.30 -10.22 1.22
CA SER A 160 -28.36 -11.65 1.52
C SER A 160 -27.24 -12.42 0.81
N GLY A 161 -26.78 -13.53 1.40
CA GLY A 161 -25.72 -14.37 0.82
C GLY A 161 -24.33 -14.22 1.44
N GLY A 162 -24.23 -13.64 2.65
CA GLY A 162 -22.97 -13.53 3.40
C GLY A 162 -21.89 -12.73 2.67
N ASP A 163 -20.62 -13.05 2.90
CA ASP A 163 -19.50 -12.31 2.29
C ASP A 163 -19.44 -12.47 0.76
N SER A 164 -19.73 -13.66 0.24
CA SER A 164 -19.71 -13.93 -1.21
C SER A 164 -20.80 -13.15 -1.94
N GLY A 165 -22.03 -13.09 -1.39
CA GLY A 165 -23.11 -12.29 -1.95
C GLY A 165 -22.81 -10.79 -1.93
N ARG A 166 -22.16 -10.31 -0.87
CA ARG A 166 -21.72 -8.91 -0.74
C ARG A 166 -20.61 -8.56 -1.73
N LEU A 167 -19.65 -9.45 -1.95
CA LEU A 167 -18.59 -9.25 -2.95
C LEU A 167 -19.16 -9.20 -4.37
N LEU A 168 -20.09 -10.10 -4.67
CA LEU A 168 -20.80 -10.09 -5.95
C LEU A 168 -21.62 -8.80 -6.13
N TYR A 169 -22.20 -8.28 -5.06
CA TYR A 169 -22.90 -7.00 -5.09
C TYR A 169 -21.95 -5.83 -5.37
N LEU A 170 -20.78 -5.79 -4.73
CA LEU A 170 -19.74 -4.77 -4.97
C LEU A 170 -19.32 -4.73 -6.45
N GLU A 171 -19.10 -5.90 -7.04
CA GLU A 171 -18.69 -6.02 -8.44
C GLU A 171 -19.83 -5.69 -9.40
N LYS A 172 -21.00 -6.34 -9.26
CA LYS A 172 -22.08 -6.26 -10.25
C LYS A 172 -22.98 -5.04 -10.12
N ASN A 173 -23.26 -4.59 -8.90
CA ASN A 173 -24.21 -3.48 -8.67
C ASN A 173 -23.50 -2.15 -8.52
N LEU A 174 -22.32 -2.13 -7.91
CA LEU A 174 -21.56 -0.90 -7.70
C LEU A 174 -20.41 -0.71 -8.70
N GLY A 175 -20.02 -1.76 -9.44
CA GLY A 175 -18.91 -1.68 -10.41
C GLY A 175 -17.56 -1.36 -9.75
N LEU A 176 -17.41 -1.63 -8.45
CA LEU A 176 -16.23 -1.22 -7.69
C LEU A 176 -15.09 -2.22 -7.88
N LYS A 177 -13.91 -1.69 -8.17
CA LYS A 177 -12.68 -2.47 -8.28
C LYS A 177 -11.94 -2.46 -6.95
N LEU A 178 -11.73 -3.64 -6.38
CA LEU A 178 -10.92 -3.82 -5.19
C LEU A 178 -9.43 -3.61 -5.51
N MET A 179 -8.76 -2.79 -4.70
CA MET A 179 -7.38 -2.34 -4.91
C MET A 179 -6.47 -2.81 -3.77
N GLY A 180 -5.20 -3.09 -4.07
CA GLY A 180 -4.20 -3.32 -3.03
C GLY A 180 -3.80 -2.02 -2.31
N PRO A 181 -3.21 -2.10 -1.11
CA PRO A 181 -2.78 -0.92 -0.34
C PRO A 181 -1.75 -0.04 -1.07
N SER A 182 -1.00 -0.60 -2.02
CA SER A 182 -0.05 0.14 -2.85
C SER A 182 -0.70 0.91 -4.01
N VAL A 183 -1.92 0.56 -4.39
CA VAL A 183 -2.65 1.13 -5.54
C VAL A 183 -3.63 2.23 -5.12
N LEU A 184 -3.77 2.47 -3.81
CA LEU A 184 -4.70 3.40 -3.13
C LEU A 184 -4.64 4.89 -3.58
N GLY A 185 -3.81 5.24 -4.56
CA GLY A 185 -3.80 6.54 -5.22
C GLY A 185 -3.53 7.72 -4.27
N LYS A 186 -3.59 8.95 -4.80
CA LYS A 186 -3.45 10.17 -3.98
C LYS A 186 -4.74 10.51 -3.22
N LEU A 187 -5.90 10.18 -3.81
CA LEU A 187 -7.22 10.55 -3.29
C LEU A 187 -7.55 9.80 -2.00
N GLU A 188 -7.40 8.48 -1.99
CA GLU A 188 -7.77 7.67 -0.83
C GLU A 188 -6.73 7.84 0.30
N ASN A 189 -5.46 8.10 -0.03
CA ASN A 189 -4.45 8.50 0.96
C ASN A 189 -4.80 9.85 1.63
N SER A 190 -5.26 10.83 0.86
CA SER A 190 -5.74 12.11 1.42
C SER A 190 -6.97 11.91 2.32
N LEU A 191 -7.89 11.05 1.89
CA LEU A 191 -9.08 10.68 2.66
C LEU A 191 -8.70 9.96 3.97
N ALA A 192 -7.87 8.92 3.92
CA ALA A 192 -7.37 8.20 5.09
C ALA A 192 -6.68 9.12 6.09
N LEU A 193 -5.84 10.05 5.60
CA LEU A 193 -5.22 11.08 6.41
C LEU A 193 -6.23 12.03 7.05
N SER A 194 -7.25 12.47 6.30
CA SER A 194 -8.31 13.35 6.83
C SER A 194 -9.07 12.65 7.96
N ILE A 195 -9.49 11.41 7.72
CA ILE A 195 -10.19 10.57 8.67
C ILE A 195 -9.34 10.33 9.92
N ALA A 196 -8.08 9.93 9.77
CA ALA A 196 -7.18 9.70 10.90
C ALA A 196 -7.00 10.97 11.74
N LYS A 197 -6.82 12.13 11.10
CA LYS A 197 -6.76 13.42 11.79
C LYS A 197 -8.08 13.76 12.49
N ALA A 198 -9.22 13.43 11.88
CA ALA A 198 -10.54 13.66 12.46
C ALA A 198 -10.75 12.83 13.73
N ARG A 199 -10.33 11.56 13.71
CA ARG A 199 -10.41 10.61 14.84
C ARG A 199 -9.44 10.96 15.97
N ARG A 200 -8.26 11.52 15.66
CA ARG A 200 -7.29 12.01 16.67
C ARG A 200 -7.73 13.27 17.40
N ARG A 201 -8.74 13.99 16.90
CA ARG A 201 -9.32 15.09 17.68
C ARG A 201 -10.18 14.46 18.77
N PRO A 202 -9.88 14.70 20.05
CA PRO A 202 -10.80 14.33 21.10
C PRO A 202 -12.12 15.05 20.77
N LYS A 203 -13.21 14.30 20.60
CA LYS A 203 -14.55 14.85 20.84
C LYS A 203 -14.44 15.61 22.15
N TYR A 204 -14.72 16.91 22.11
CA TYR A 204 -14.60 17.84 23.23
C TYR A 204 -14.81 17.14 24.57
N ARG A 205 -13.87 17.34 25.50
CA ARG A 205 -14.01 17.05 26.93
C ARG A 205 -15.41 17.52 27.35
N VAL A 206 -16.37 16.60 27.42
CA VAL A 206 -17.69 16.84 27.99
C VAL A 206 -17.47 16.87 29.50
N VAL A 207 -17.22 18.06 30.05
CA VAL A 207 -17.60 18.34 31.43
C VAL A 207 -19.04 18.82 31.35
N GLY A 208 -19.95 17.88 31.53
CA GLY A 208 -21.35 18.18 31.75
C GLY A 208 -21.57 18.76 33.16
N GLY A 209 -22.61 19.59 33.27
CA GLY A 209 -23.24 19.97 34.53
C GLY A 209 -23.22 21.48 34.76
N LEU A 210 -24.30 22.15 35.11
CA LEU A 210 -25.71 21.78 35.24
C LEU A 210 -26.43 23.14 35.34
N SER A 211 -27.49 23.34 34.59
CA SER A 211 -28.41 24.47 34.79
C SER A 211 -29.10 24.32 36.14
N THR A 212 -28.99 25.30 37.02
CA THR A 212 -29.94 25.50 38.12
C THR A 212 -30.60 26.85 37.96
N SER A 213 -31.86 26.78 37.54
CA SER A 213 -32.84 27.85 37.66
C SER A 213 -33.28 27.95 39.12
N LYS A 214 -33.31 29.16 39.67
CA LYS A 214 -34.30 29.64 40.64
C LYS A 214 -34.46 31.14 40.42
#